data_AF-A0A0D8BK66-F1
#
_entry.id   AF-A0A0D8BK66-F1
#
_cell.length_a   1.000
_cell.length_b   1.000
_cell.length_c   1.000
_cell.angle_alpha   90.00
_cell.angle_beta   90.00
_cell.angle_gamma   90.00
#
_symmetry.space_group_name_H-M   'P 1'
#
loop_
_entity.id
_entity.type
_entity.pdbx_description
1 polymer ?
#
loop_
_entity_poly.entity_id
_entity_poly.type
_entity_poly.pdbx_seq_one_letter_code
_entity_poly.pdbx_strand_id
1 'polypeptide(L)'
;MTFAPAGSGTWTGQAPQRDRHPNGRGAPAGRRPRTVDAVYRERPTTRLPAMLWSAQGPSGPPYDLAQADASPPRPRLPAGDPTPAGRAAQVHRILPDGCIDIIWSSDGRLIVAGPDTVATLASWAPGVRHLGLRFDPGRGPARLGVPAAELRNRRPDLADLWGAGPARRLAERLADAGDPALVLETCVAARPCHPGLGDPLVPAILAGIRAGSAVADVARTAALSERQLLRRCRQMFGYGPKTLARILRLQEALRSARTGRRLAVVAADAGYADQAHLAREVRALTGVALTSLLGPARPSSPAPAGLAEPPGLPGLPGLPDKDGPAGPLGQGA
;
A
#
# COMPACT_ATOMS: atom_id res chain seq x y z
N MET A 1 -12.06 7.67 -22.83
CA MET A 1 -10.76 8.01 -23.42
C MET A 1 -9.78 6.92 -23.03
N THR A 2 -9.48 6.07 -24.00
CA THR A 2 -8.68 4.85 -23.86
C THR A 2 -7.26 5.20 -24.25
N PHE A 3 -6.28 4.99 -23.37
CA PHE A 3 -4.87 5.10 -23.74
C PHE A 3 -4.28 3.70 -23.91
N ALA A 4 -3.80 3.43 -25.12
CA ALA A 4 -3.14 2.20 -25.53
C ALA A 4 -1.71 2.10 -24.93
N PRO A 5 -1.19 0.90 -24.66
CA PRO A 5 0.15 0.71 -24.10
C PRO A 5 1.20 0.59 -25.22
N ALA A 6 2.28 1.35 -25.11
CA ALA A 6 3.48 1.14 -25.90
C ALA A 6 4.53 0.41 -25.05
N GLY A 7 5.14 -0.64 -25.62
CA GLY A 7 6.41 -1.22 -25.15
C GLY A 7 6.29 -2.54 -24.40
N SER A 8 6.27 -3.65 -25.16
CA SER A 8 6.61 -4.98 -24.68
C SER A 8 8.12 -5.05 -24.38
N GLY A 9 8.53 -4.77 -23.16
CA GLY A 9 9.89 -5.03 -22.68
C GLY A 9 9.96 -6.40 -22.01
N THR A 10 10.78 -7.30 -22.54
CA THR A 10 11.10 -8.59 -21.93
C THR A 10 11.94 -8.39 -20.66
N TRP A 11 11.59 -9.15 -19.61
CA TRP A 11 12.25 -9.13 -18.30
C TRP A 11 13.60 -9.84 -18.41
N THR A 12 14.69 -9.09 -18.50
CA THR A 12 16.04 -9.62 -18.32
C THR A 12 16.74 -8.84 -17.21
N GLY A 13 16.91 -9.51 -16.07
CA GLY A 13 17.80 -9.04 -15.01
C GLY A 13 19.25 -9.23 -15.42
N GLN A 14 19.80 -8.33 -16.22
CA GLN A 14 21.25 -8.19 -16.36
C GLN A 14 21.63 -6.71 -16.35
N ALA A 15 22.48 -6.34 -15.39
CA ALA A 15 23.18 -5.07 -15.40
C ALA A 15 24.09 -5.02 -16.65
N PRO A 16 24.24 -3.87 -17.33
CA PRO A 16 25.10 -3.80 -18.51
C PRO A 16 26.57 -4.06 -18.10
N GLN A 17 27.15 -5.15 -18.62
CA GLN A 17 28.59 -5.34 -18.67
C GLN A 17 29.17 -4.25 -19.56
N ARG A 18 30.15 -3.50 -19.04
CA ARG A 18 31.02 -2.64 -19.86
C ARG A 18 32.42 -3.21 -19.87
N ASP A 19 32.93 -3.32 -21.09
CA ASP A 19 34.21 -3.87 -21.49
C ASP A 19 35.41 -3.20 -20.80
N ARG A 20 36.42 -4.03 -20.52
CA ARG A 20 37.74 -3.60 -20.06
C ARG A 20 38.62 -3.25 -21.26
N HIS A 21 39.29 -2.10 -21.20
CA HIS A 21 40.68 -1.99 -21.65
C HIS A 21 41.45 -0.93 -20.83
N PRO A 22 42.80 -1.03 -20.77
CA PRO A 22 43.55 -0.73 -19.57
C PRO A 22 44.47 0.49 -19.74
N ASN A 23 44.60 1.28 -18.68
CA ASN A 23 45.86 1.86 -18.18
C ASN A 23 45.55 3.04 -17.28
N GLY A 24 46.40 3.22 -16.26
CA GLY A 24 46.53 4.50 -15.57
C GLY A 24 46.28 4.41 -14.08
N ARG A 25 47.37 4.20 -13.35
CA ARG A 25 47.51 4.18 -11.89
C ARG A 25 46.81 5.37 -11.22
N GLY A 26 46.06 5.07 -10.17
CA GLY A 26 45.52 6.04 -9.23
C GLY A 26 44.56 5.34 -8.28
N ALA A 27 45.03 5.00 -7.08
CA ALA A 27 44.15 4.47 -6.03
C ALA A 27 43.15 5.56 -5.61
N PRO A 28 41.82 5.34 -5.65
CA PRO A 28 40.90 6.24 -5.00
C PRO A 28 40.50 5.72 -3.63
N ALA A 29 40.52 6.64 -2.67
CA ALA A 29 39.95 6.51 -1.34
C ALA A 29 38.57 5.83 -1.34
N GLY A 30 38.33 5.06 -0.27
CA GLY A 30 37.15 4.22 -0.05
C GLY A 30 35.84 4.85 -0.53
N ARG A 31 35.35 4.37 -1.66
CA ARG A 31 34.04 4.71 -2.19
C ARG A 31 32.99 4.11 -1.26
N ARG A 32 32.36 4.94 -0.42
CA ARG A 32 31.17 4.52 0.36
C ARG A 32 30.20 3.82 -0.60
N PRO A 33 29.69 2.61 -0.27
CA PRO A 33 28.75 1.94 -1.14
C PRO A 33 27.54 2.86 -1.35
N ARG A 34 27.24 3.15 -2.62
CA ARG A 34 26.06 3.93 -3.00
C ARG A 34 24.84 3.13 -2.58
N THR A 35 24.14 3.60 -1.55
CA THR A 35 22.76 3.20 -1.27
C THR A 35 21.94 3.51 -2.50
N VAL A 36 21.48 2.49 -3.21
CA VAL A 36 20.50 2.65 -4.28
C VAL A 36 19.14 2.84 -3.60
N ASP A 37 18.45 3.95 -3.91
CA ASP A 37 17.10 4.20 -3.42
C ASP A 37 16.17 3.04 -3.78
N ALA A 38 15.20 2.76 -2.91
CA ALA A 38 14.17 1.76 -3.15
C ALA A 38 13.50 2.02 -4.50
N VAL A 39 13.63 1.09 -5.44
CA VAL A 39 13.03 1.20 -6.77
C VAL A 39 11.59 0.75 -6.67
N TYR A 40 10.67 1.67 -6.92
CA TYR A 40 9.25 1.42 -6.97
C TYR A 40 8.74 1.51 -8.41
N ARG A 41 7.95 0.52 -8.87
CA ARG A 41 7.40 0.48 -10.23
C ARG A 41 5.97 -0.04 -10.21
N GLU A 42 5.12 0.56 -11.03
CA GLU A 42 3.73 0.15 -11.26
C GLU A 42 3.49 -0.15 -12.74
N ARG A 43 2.60 -1.10 -13.02
CA ARG A 43 2.00 -1.30 -14.34
C ARG A 43 0.59 -1.88 -14.23
N PRO A 44 -0.34 -1.54 -15.14
CA PRO A 44 -1.62 -2.23 -15.21
C PRO A 44 -1.46 -3.73 -15.47
N THR A 45 -2.39 -4.53 -14.96
CA THR A 45 -2.55 -5.93 -15.37
C THR A 45 -3.29 -6.01 -16.70
N THR A 46 -3.11 -7.13 -17.42
CA THR A 46 -3.82 -7.43 -18.68
C THR A 46 -4.99 -8.39 -18.48
N ARG A 47 -5.05 -9.11 -17.36
CA ARG A 47 -6.05 -10.18 -17.13
C ARG A 47 -7.17 -9.85 -16.15
N LEU A 48 -7.08 -8.73 -15.44
CA LEU A 48 -8.07 -8.29 -14.46
C LEU A 48 -7.96 -6.77 -14.22
N PRO A 49 -8.99 -6.10 -13.66
CA PRO A 49 -8.91 -4.69 -13.27
C PRO A 49 -8.06 -4.55 -11.99
N ALA A 50 -6.74 -4.48 -12.19
CA ALA A 50 -5.75 -4.37 -11.13
C ALA A 50 -4.47 -3.68 -11.64
N MET A 51 -3.59 -3.38 -10.69
CA MET A 51 -2.25 -2.83 -10.91
C MET A 51 -1.23 -3.74 -10.24
N LEU A 52 -0.22 -4.14 -10.99
CA LEU A 52 0.97 -4.77 -10.42
C LEU A 52 1.93 -3.67 -9.97
N TRP A 53 2.52 -3.87 -8.81
CA TRP A 53 3.60 -3.03 -8.33
C TRP A 53 4.73 -3.85 -7.75
N SER A 54 5.94 -3.33 -7.83
CA SER A 54 7.11 -3.93 -7.21
C SER A 54 7.89 -2.90 -6.45
N ALA A 55 8.47 -3.33 -5.33
CA ALA A 55 9.34 -2.53 -4.52
C ALA A 55 10.48 -3.39 -4.00
N GLN A 56 11.69 -2.82 -3.95
CA GLN A 56 12.82 -3.48 -3.31
C GLN A 56 13.24 -2.66 -2.10
N GLY A 57 13.36 -3.31 -0.94
CA GLY A 57 14.03 -2.71 0.21
C GLY A 57 15.45 -2.26 -0.18
N PRO A 58 16.02 -1.25 0.51
CA PRO A 58 17.35 -0.75 0.18
C PRO A 58 18.38 -1.89 0.04
N SER A 59 19.14 -1.88 -1.06
CA SER A 59 20.21 -2.86 -1.30
C SER A 59 21.55 -2.44 -0.66
N GLY A 60 22.30 -3.42 -0.18
CA GLY A 60 23.64 -3.31 0.41
C GLY A 60 23.98 -4.58 1.18
N PRO A 61 25.26 -4.96 1.34
CA PRO A 61 25.61 -6.18 2.06
C PRO A 61 25.07 -6.10 3.50
N PRO A 62 24.46 -7.18 4.05
CA PRO A 62 24.31 -7.29 5.49
C PRO A 62 25.71 -7.22 6.09
N TYR A 63 25.94 -6.31 7.03
CA TYR A 63 27.20 -6.28 7.75
C TYR A 63 27.27 -7.55 8.58
N ASP A 64 28.26 -8.40 8.33
CA ASP A 64 28.43 -9.68 9.03
C ASP A 64 28.81 -9.40 10.49
N LEU A 65 27.94 -9.76 11.42
CA LEU A 65 28.16 -9.60 12.87
C LEU A 65 29.13 -10.66 13.43
N ALA A 66 29.58 -11.64 12.62
CA ALA A 66 30.34 -12.80 13.09
C ALA A 66 31.87 -12.67 13.00
N GLN A 67 32.43 -11.55 12.50
CA GLN A 67 33.89 -11.33 12.47
C GLN A 67 34.40 -10.29 13.47
N ALA A 68 33.73 -10.12 14.60
CA ALA A 68 34.18 -9.24 15.68
C ALA A 68 34.31 -10.00 17.00
N ASP A 69 35.03 -11.12 17.02
CA ASP A 69 35.53 -11.64 18.29
C ASP A 69 36.87 -12.36 18.12
N ALA A 70 37.96 -11.59 18.26
CA ALA A 70 39.29 -12.09 18.67
C ALA A 70 40.29 -10.94 18.84
N SER A 71 40.33 -10.29 20.02
CA SER A 71 41.58 -9.82 20.71
C SER A 71 41.33 -8.84 21.87
N PRO A 72 42.27 -8.72 22.85
CA PRO A 72 42.01 -8.63 24.28
C PRO A 72 41.82 -7.19 24.82
N PRO A 73 41.44 -6.99 26.10
CA PRO A 73 40.80 -5.76 26.53
C PRO A 73 41.79 -4.62 26.72
N ARG A 74 41.41 -3.42 26.29
CA ARG A 74 42.09 -2.16 26.62
C ARG A 74 41.09 -1.09 27.07
N PRO A 75 41.55 -0.11 27.88
CA PRO A 75 40.77 0.49 28.95
C PRO A 75 39.80 1.59 28.49
N ARG A 76 38.78 1.82 29.33
CA ARG A 76 37.65 2.72 29.11
C ARG A 76 38.08 4.15 28.74
N LEU A 77 37.65 4.61 27.58
CA LEU A 77 37.57 6.03 27.21
C LEU A 77 36.15 6.58 27.49
N PRO A 78 36.01 7.86 27.86
CA PRO A 78 34.72 8.46 28.20
C PRO A 78 33.88 8.80 26.95
N ALA A 79 32.58 8.49 27.04
CA ALA A 79 31.44 8.90 26.21
C ALA A 79 31.76 9.53 24.84
N GLY A 80 32.06 8.69 23.84
CA GLY A 80 32.08 9.04 22.43
C GLY A 80 30.90 8.39 21.69
N ASP A 81 30.32 9.17 20.79
CA ASP A 81 29.39 8.88 19.67
C ASP A 81 28.53 7.60 19.66
N PRO A 82 27.24 7.70 19.28
CA PRO A 82 26.42 6.52 19.08
C PRO A 82 27.03 5.62 18.00
N THR A 83 27.38 4.41 18.40
CA THR A 83 27.67 3.23 17.58
C THR A 83 26.76 3.21 16.34
N PRO A 84 27.25 2.96 15.11
CA PRO A 84 26.37 2.93 13.96
C PRO A 84 25.44 1.72 14.07
N ALA A 85 24.18 2.01 14.39
CA ALA A 85 23.09 1.04 14.36
C ALA A 85 23.01 0.38 12.97
N GLY A 86 22.82 -0.93 12.95
CA GLY A 86 22.51 -1.70 11.76
C GLY A 86 21.38 -1.02 10.96
N ARG A 87 21.46 -1.09 9.64
CA ARG A 87 20.63 -0.33 8.70
C ARG A 87 19.13 -0.49 9.02
N ALA A 88 18.51 0.58 9.50
CA ALA A 88 17.11 0.58 9.89
C ALA A 88 16.18 0.21 8.72
N ALA A 89 15.16 -0.59 9.00
CA ALA A 89 14.07 -0.88 8.07
C ALA A 89 13.50 0.44 7.54
N GLN A 90 13.26 0.52 6.22
CA GLN A 90 12.64 1.71 5.67
C GLN A 90 11.17 1.72 6.09
N VAL A 91 10.75 2.77 6.80
CA VAL A 91 9.36 2.97 7.18
C VAL A 91 8.63 3.71 6.06
N HIS A 92 7.53 3.14 5.60
CA HIS A 92 6.68 3.66 4.55
C HIS A 92 5.30 3.97 5.11
N ARG A 93 4.78 5.15 4.75
CA ARG A 93 3.41 5.52 5.08
C ARG A 93 2.49 5.17 3.92
N ILE A 94 1.45 4.42 4.23
CA ILE A 94 0.51 3.85 3.28
C ILE A 94 -0.79 4.56 3.49
N LEU A 95 -1.25 5.23 2.45
CA LEU A 95 -2.43 6.07 2.54
C LEU A 95 -3.66 5.25 2.19
N PRO A 96 -4.81 5.50 2.84
CA PRO A 96 -6.04 4.84 2.48
C PRO A 96 -6.44 5.23 1.05
N ASP A 97 -6.76 4.26 0.22
CA ASP A 97 -7.10 4.44 -1.20
C ASP A 97 -8.35 3.63 -1.65
N GLY A 98 -8.88 2.78 -0.76
CA GLY A 98 -10.02 1.90 -1.04
C GLY A 98 -9.70 0.68 -1.88
N CYS A 99 -8.42 0.36 -2.03
CA CYS A 99 -7.94 -0.83 -2.72
C CYS A 99 -7.70 -1.99 -1.75
N ILE A 100 -7.50 -3.18 -2.33
CA ILE A 100 -7.04 -4.37 -1.63
C ILE A 100 -5.86 -4.92 -2.41
N ASP A 101 -4.81 -5.34 -1.72
CA ASP A 101 -3.58 -5.84 -2.35
C ASP A 101 -3.31 -7.29 -1.92
N ILE A 102 -2.88 -8.15 -2.85
CA ILE A 102 -2.17 -9.40 -2.54
C ILE A 102 -0.69 -9.10 -2.65
N ILE A 103 0.08 -9.42 -1.61
CA ILE A 103 1.49 -9.03 -1.52
C ILE A 103 2.32 -10.26 -1.25
N TRP A 104 3.23 -10.52 -2.18
CA TRP A 104 4.29 -11.49 -2.02
C TRP A 104 5.59 -10.80 -1.61
N SER A 105 6.29 -11.43 -0.67
CA SER A 105 7.64 -11.05 -0.26
C SER A 105 8.59 -12.20 -0.56
N SER A 106 9.82 -11.87 -1.00
CA SER A 106 10.82 -12.88 -1.37
C SER A 106 11.31 -13.76 -0.20
N ASP A 107 10.89 -13.46 1.03
CA ASP A 107 11.08 -14.30 2.21
C ASP A 107 9.95 -15.35 2.40
N GLY A 108 9.10 -15.52 1.39
CA GLY A 108 8.05 -16.55 1.35
C GLY A 108 6.70 -16.10 1.88
N ARG A 109 6.58 -14.87 2.41
CA ARG A 109 5.31 -14.36 2.92
C ARG A 109 4.36 -13.96 1.80
N LEU A 110 3.08 -14.30 1.98
CA LEU A 110 2.02 -13.99 1.02
C LEU A 110 0.78 -13.52 1.79
N ILE A 111 0.60 -12.21 1.86
CA ILE A 111 -0.42 -11.57 2.68
C ILE A 111 -1.49 -10.87 1.82
N VAL A 112 -2.65 -10.67 2.41
CA VAL A 112 -3.71 -9.82 1.85
C VAL A 112 -3.82 -8.57 2.67
N ALA A 113 -3.70 -7.44 2.00
CA ALA A 113 -3.85 -6.16 2.63
C ALA A 113 -5.18 -5.53 2.30
N GLY A 114 -6.06 -5.51 3.29
CA GLY A 114 -7.37 -4.91 3.13
C GLY A 114 -7.36 -3.38 3.11
N PRO A 115 -8.54 -2.80 2.85
CA PRO A 115 -8.68 -1.37 2.71
C PRO A 115 -8.51 -0.70 4.07
N ASP A 116 -7.67 0.32 4.11
CA ASP A 116 -7.42 1.08 5.33
C ASP A 116 -8.37 2.27 5.43
N THR A 117 -8.72 2.62 6.67
CA THR A 117 -9.52 3.80 7.01
C THR A 117 -8.66 5.02 7.35
N VAL A 118 -7.41 4.79 7.77
CA VAL A 118 -6.38 5.77 8.08
C VAL A 118 -5.03 5.23 7.63
N ALA A 119 -4.01 6.07 7.55
CA ALA A 119 -2.71 5.64 7.08
C ALA A 119 -2.05 4.66 8.04
N THR A 120 -1.43 3.64 7.46
CA THR A 120 -0.66 2.62 8.17
C THR A 120 0.82 2.81 7.89
N LEU A 121 1.68 2.46 8.85
CA LEU A 121 3.13 2.40 8.65
C LEU A 121 3.55 0.98 8.35
N ALA A 122 4.27 0.76 7.25
CA ALA A 122 4.93 -0.50 6.93
C ALA A 122 6.44 -0.35 7.08
N SER A 123 7.11 -1.42 7.50
CA SER A 123 8.56 -1.50 7.47
C SER A 123 8.98 -2.58 6.49
N TRP A 124 10.01 -2.33 5.69
CA TRP A 124 10.58 -3.32 4.77
C TRP A 124 11.95 -3.75 5.25
N ALA A 125 12.11 -5.06 5.38
CA ALA A 125 13.39 -5.66 5.70
C ALA A 125 14.39 -5.38 4.55
N PRO A 126 15.63 -4.97 4.85
CA PRO A 126 16.66 -4.78 3.84
C PRO A 126 16.84 -6.02 2.95
N GLY A 127 17.00 -5.81 1.64
CA GLY A 127 17.21 -6.90 0.68
C GLY A 127 15.96 -7.71 0.29
N VAL A 128 14.82 -7.56 0.99
CA VAL A 128 13.58 -8.23 0.61
C VAL A 128 12.92 -7.53 -0.58
N ARG A 129 12.52 -8.33 -1.58
CA ARG A 129 11.72 -7.85 -2.71
C ARG A 129 10.25 -8.05 -2.40
N HIS A 130 9.45 -7.05 -2.72
CA HIS A 130 8.00 -7.09 -2.63
C HIS A 130 7.39 -6.96 -4.01
N LEU A 131 6.38 -7.80 -4.27
CA LEU A 131 5.54 -7.75 -5.44
C LEU A 131 4.09 -7.73 -4.95
N GLY A 132 3.31 -6.76 -5.40
CA GLY A 132 1.90 -6.69 -5.10
C GLY A 132 1.03 -6.68 -6.34
N LEU A 133 -0.15 -7.27 -6.21
CA LEU A 133 -1.27 -7.09 -7.11
C LEU A 133 -2.35 -6.34 -6.35
N ARG A 134 -2.58 -5.10 -6.76
CA ARG A 134 -3.60 -4.21 -6.23
C ARG A 134 -4.85 -4.26 -7.07
N PHE A 135 -5.96 -4.70 -6.49
CA PHE A 135 -7.24 -4.65 -7.17
C PHE A 135 -7.73 -3.20 -7.30
N ASP A 136 -8.36 -2.89 -8.43
CA ASP A 136 -9.15 -1.66 -8.54
C ASP A 136 -10.18 -1.60 -7.39
N PRO A 137 -10.51 -0.42 -6.86
CA PRO A 137 -11.45 -0.29 -5.75
C PRO A 137 -12.76 -1.07 -6.01
N GLY A 138 -13.15 -1.92 -5.05
CA GLY A 138 -14.36 -2.74 -5.16
C GLY A 138 -14.21 -4.04 -5.97
N ARG A 139 -13.04 -4.35 -6.53
CA ARG A 139 -12.82 -5.56 -7.35
C ARG A 139 -12.18 -6.73 -6.61
N GLY A 140 -11.51 -6.48 -5.49
CA GLY A 140 -10.86 -7.51 -4.68
C GLY A 140 -11.80 -8.59 -4.10
N PRO A 141 -12.96 -8.24 -3.51
CA PRO A 141 -13.81 -9.21 -2.80
C PRO A 141 -14.19 -10.45 -3.63
N ALA A 142 -14.54 -10.26 -4.89
CA ALA A 142 -14.90 -11.36 -5.79
C ALA A 142 -13.75 -12.36 -5.99
N ARG A 143 -12.50 -11.91 -6.07
CA ARG A 143 -11.33 -12.79 -6.27
C ARG A 143 -10.80 -13.38 -4.97
N LEU A 144 -10.97 -12.65 -3.87
CA LEU A 144 -10.51 -13.06 -2.55
C LEU A 144 -11.48 -14.01 -1.84
N GLY A 145 -12.76 -13.95 -2.18
CA GLY A 145 -13.79 -14.83 -1.62
C GLY A 145 -14.39 -14.31 -0.31
N VAL A 146 -14.02 -13.11 0.14
CA VAL A 146 -14.55 -12.47 1.35
C VAL A 146 -14.96 -11.01 1.09
N PRO A 147 -16.01 -10.50 1.75
CA PRO A 147 -16.33 -9.07 1.76
C PRO A 147 -15.13 -8.22 2.19
N ALA A 148 -14.97 -7.04 1.58
CA ALA A 148 -13.91 -6.09 1.97
C ALA A 148 -14.00 -5.66 3.44
N ALA A 149 -15.21 -5.69 4.05
CA ALA A 149 -15.41 -5.35 5.46
C ALA A 149 -14.65 -6.29 6.40
N GLU A 150 -14.44 -7.56 6.02
CA GLU A 150 -13.69 -8.53 6.81
C GLU A 150 -12.18 -8.27 6.78
N LEU A 151 -11.72 -7.55 5.75
CA LEU A 151 -10.32 -7.19 5.54
C LEU A 151 -9.98 -5.77 5.99
N ARG A 152 -10.99 -4.95 6.34
CA ARG A 152 -10.81 -3.54 6.73
C ARG A 152 -9.77 -3.41 7.84
N ASN A 153 -8.72 -2.61 7.60
CA ASN A 153 -7.59 -2.40 8.51
C ASN A 153 -6.87 -3.70 8.96
N ARG A 154 -6.98 -4.80 8.19
CA ARG A 154 -6.40 -6.11 8.53
C ARG A 154 -5.45 -6.58 7.45
N ARG A 155 -4.55 -7.48 7.84
CA ARG A 155 -3.43 -8.01 7.04
C ARG A 155 -3.29 -9.54 7.17
N PRO A 156 -4.36 -10.33 6.93
CA PRO A 156 -4.28 -11.78 7.06
C PRO A 156 -3.33 -12.41 6.05
N ASP A 157 -2.87 -13.62 6.36
CA ASP A 157 -2.17 -14.44 5.38
C ASP A 157 -3.15 -14.86 4.27
N LEU A 158 -2.66 -14.98 3.04
CA LEU A 158 -3.50 -15.45 1.94
C LEU A 158 -4.04 -16.86 2.20
N ALA A 159 -3.32 -17.65 3.00
CA ALA A 159 -3.75 -18.98 3.44
C ALA A 159 -5.06 -18.96 4.23
N ASP A 160 -5.34 -17.89 4.98
CA ASP A 160 -6.58 -17.76 5.76
C ASP A 160 -7.82 -17.58 4.87
N LEU A 161 -7.62 -17.05 3.66
CA LEU A 161 -8.71 -16.81 2.70
C LEU A 161 -8.80 -17.93 1.66
N TRP A 162 -7.65 -18.40 1.18
CA TRP A 162 -7.56 -19.31 0.05
C TRP A 162 -7.29 -20.76 0.44
N GLY A 163 -7.03 -21.01 1.72
CA GLY A 163 -6.53 -22.27 2.25
C GLY A 163 -5.01 -22.39 2.11
N ALA A 164 -4.40 -23.12 3.05
CA ALA A 164 -2.95 -23.33 3.09
C ALA A 164 -2.37 -23.96 1.81
N GLY A 165 -3.07 -24.93 1.21
CA GLY A 165 -2.61 -25.62 0.00
C GLY A 165 -2.46 -24.69 -1.21
N PRO A 166 -3.53 -23.99 -1.66
CA PRO A 166 -3.44 -23.03 -2.74
C PRO A 166 -2.45 -21.88 -2.48
N ALA A 167 -2.41 -21.33 -1.25
CA ALA A 167 -1.50 -20.25 -0.90
C ALA A 167 -0.02 -20.69 -0.98
N ARG A 168 0.30 -21.88 -0.44
CA ARG A 168 1.65 -22.46 -0.51
C ARG A 168 2.09 -22.69 -1.96
N ARG A 169 1.25 -23.31 -2.80
CA ARG A 169 1.56 -23.51 -4.22
C ARG A 169 1.81 -22.20 -4.97
N LEU A 170 1.09 -21.14 -4.63
CA LEU A 170 1.33 -19.82 -5.21
C LEU A 170 2.68 -19.25 -4.73
N ALA A 171 2.98 -19.33 -3.44
CA ALA A 171 4.24 -18.85 -2.88
C ALA A 171 5.46 -19.57 -3.49
N GLU A 172 5.41 -20.90 -3.61
CA GLU A 172 6.44 -21.73 -4.26
C GLU A 172 6.65 -21.30 -5.72
N ARG A 173 5.55 -21.19 -6.50
CA ARG A 173 5.62 -20.74 -7.90
C ARG A 173 6.17 -19.32 -8.05
N LEU A 174 5.90 -18.43 -7.11
CA LEU A 174 6.43 -17.06 -7.14
C LEU A 174 7.92 -17.02 -6.80
N ALA A 175 8.38 -17.87 -5.88
CA ALA A 175 9.79 -17.98 -5.50
C ALA A 175 10.65 -18.52 -6.66
N ASP A 176 10.14 -19.52 -7.40
CA ASP A 176 10.86 -20.18 -8.48
C ASP A 176 10.68 -19.50 -9.85
N ALA A 177 9.79 -18.51 -9.95
CA ALA A 177 9.46 -17.88 -11.22
C ALA A 177 10.58 -16.96 -11.73
N GLY A 178 10.90 -17.09 -13.02
CA GLY A 178 11.59 -16.04 -13.76
C GLY A 178 10.78 -14.74 -13.78
N ASP A 179 9.46 -14.80 -13.97
CA ASP A 179 8.60 -13.61 -13.86
C ASP A 179 7.51 -13.80 -12.79
N PRO A 180 7.80 -13.45 -11.52
CA PRO A 180 6.82 -13.54 -10.44
C PRO A 180 5.59 -12.66 -10.67
N ALA A 181 5.72 -11.54 -11.39
CA ALA A 181 4.60 -10.64 -11.66
C ALA A 181 3.58 -11.30 -12.60
N LEU A 182 4.06 -11.96 -13.65
CA LEU A 182 3.22 -12.76 -14.54
C LEU A 182 2.55 -13.92 -13.79
N VAL A 183 3.29 -14.63 -12.93
CA VAL A 183 2.73 -15.73 -12.14
C VAL A 183 1.63 -15.25 -11.20
N LEU A 184 1.86 -14.18 -10.44
CA LEU A 184 0.87 -13.61 -9.52
C LEU A 184 -0.41 -13.25 -10.28
N GLU A 185 -0.28 -12.48 -11.35
CA GLU A 185 -1.41 -12.06 -12.18
C GLU A 185 -2.18 -13.27 -12.75
N THR A 186 -1.47 -14.25 -13.33
CA THR A 186 -2.10 -15.44 -13.92
C THR A 186 -2.88 -16.24 -12.88
N CYS A 187 -2.28 -16.46 -11.70
CA CYS A 187 -2.91 -17.27 -10.65
C CYS A 187 -4.13 -16.58 -10.05
N VAL A 188 -4.04 -15.27 -9.81
CA VAL A 188 -5.18 -14.48 -9.30
C VAL A 188 -6.29 -14.42 -10.35
N ALA A 189 -5.96 -14.22 -11.63
CA ALA A 189 -6.94 -14.20 -12.72
C ALA A 189 -7.64 -15.54 -12.94
N ALA A 190 -6.93 -16.66 -12.76
CA ALA A 190 -7.46 -18.00 -12.92
C ALA A 190 -8.35 -18.46 -11.76
N ARG A 191 -8.30 -17.78 -10.60
CA ARG A 191 -9.11 -18.16 -9.45
C ARG A 191 -10.59 -17.82 -9.70
N PRO A 192 -11.54 -18.75 -9.50
CA PRO A 192 -12.95 -18.47 -9.71
C PRO A 192 -13.43 -17.25 -8.90
N CYS A 193 -14.24 -16.39 -9.51
CA CYS A 193 -14.89 -15.32 -8.79
C CYS A 193 -15.97 -15.89 -7.85
N HIS A 194 -16.03 -15.39 -6.63
CA HIS A 194 -17.12 -15.68 -5.72
C HIS A 194 -18.43 -15.05 -6.25
N PRO A 195 -19.50 -15.84 -6.45
CA PRO A 195 -20.69 -15.41 -7.19
C PRO A 195 -21.46 -14.27 -6.54
N GLY A 196 -21.37 -14.13 -5.20
CA GLY A 196 -22.08 -13.09 -4.44
C GLY A 196 -21.26 -11.84 -4.07
N LEU A 197 -19.98 -11.76 -4.45
CA LEU A 197 -19.09 -10.66 -4.04
C LEU A 197 -18.64 -9.75 -5.18
N GLY A 198 -19.01 -10.06 -6.42
CA GLY A 198 -18.91 -9.12 -7.53
C GLY A 198 -20.13 -8.22 -7.56
N ASP A 199 -19.94 -6.89 -7.61
CA ASP A 199 -21.03 -5.93 -7.76
C ASP A 199 -20.87 -5.16 -9.09
N PRO A 200 -21.84 -5.23 -10.01
CA PRO A 200 -21.80 -4.47 -11.26
C PRO A 200 -21.94 -2.95 -11.04
N LEU A 201 -22.44 -2.50 -9.88
CA LEU A 201 -22.64 -1.09 -9.56
C LEU A 201 -21.36 -0.39 -9.08
N VAL A 202 -20.24 -1.11 -8.92
CA VAL A 202 -18.93 -0.52 -8.52
C VAL A 202 -18.60 0.75 -9.32
N PRO A 203 -18.65 0.77 -10.67
CA PRO A 203 -18.27 1.96 -11.44
C PRO A 203 -19.22 3.13 -11.20
N ALA A 204 -20.53 2.88 -11.15
CA ALA A 204 -21.55 3.92 -10.96
C ALA A 204 -21.45 4.55 -9.56
N ILE A 205 -21.29 3.72 -8.53
CA ILE A 205 -21.13 4.18 -7.13
C ILE A 205 -19.83 4.99 -6.99
N LEU A 206 -18.72 4.51 -7.54
CA LEU A 206 -17.45 5.24 -7.51
C LEU A 206 -17.55 6.57 -8.27
N ALA A 207 -18.19 6.60 -9.44
CA ALA A 207 -18.38 7.80 -10.21
C ALA A 207 -19.20 8.85 -9.46
N GLY A 208 -20.35 8.47 -8.88
CA GLY A 208 -21.18 9.37 -8.10
C GLY A 208 -20.47 9.92 -6.85
N ILE A 209 -19.73 9.07 -6.14
CA ILE A 209 -18.95 9.51 -4.97
C ILE A 209 -17.80 10.45 -5.38
N ARG A 210 -17.09 10.17 -6.47
CA ARG A 210 -16.02 11.04 -7.00
C ARG A 210 -16.55 12.39 -7.48
N ALA A 211 -17.76 12.41 -8.04
CA ALA A 211 -18.45 13.64 -8.42
C ALA A 211 -18.91 14.48 -7.22
N GLY A 212 -18.76 13.98 -5.99
CA GLY A 212 -19.18 14.68 -4.78
C GLY A 212 -20.69 14.68 -4.54
N SER A 213 -21.44 13.81 -5.23
CA SER A 213 -22.89 13.69 -5.06
C SER A 213 -23.28 13.28 -3.65
N ALA A 214 -24.45 13.72 -3.19
CA ALA A 214 -24.96 13.29 -1.88
C ALA A 214 -25.21 11.77 -1.89
N VAL A 215 -25.05 11.14 -0.72
CA VAL A 215 -25.24 9.67 -0.57
C VAL A 215 -26.62 9.24 -1.07
N ALA A 216 -27.65 10.03 -0.77
CA ALA A 216 -29.00 9.80 -1.26
C ALA A 216 -29.09 9.81 -2.79
N ASP A 217 -28.37 10.71 -3.47
CA ASP A 217 -28.37 10.81 -4.92
C ASP A 217 -27.66 9.62 -5.56
N VAL A 218 -26.49 9.24 -5.02
CA VAL A 218 -25.77 8.04 -5.45
C VAL A 218 -26.65 6.80 -5.30
N ALA A 219 -27.39 6.68 -4.19
CA ALA A 219 -28.32 5.58 -3.96
C ALA A 219 -29.45 5.59 -5.01
N ARG A 220 -30.09 6.73 -5.23
CA ARG A 220 -31.17 6.87 -6.23
C ARG A 220 -30.70 6.56 -7.64
N THR A 221 -29.56 7.09 -8.08
CA THR A 221 -28.99 6.80 -9.42
C THR A 221 -28.66 5.31 -9.58
N ALA A 222 -28.27 4.63 -8.51
CA ALA A 222 -28.01 3.19 -8.50
C ALA A 222 -29.27 2.33 -8.31
N ALA A 223 -30.47 2.93 -8.24
CA ALA A 223 -31.74 2.27 -7.90
C ALA A 223 -31.68 1.50 -6.55
N LEU A 224 -31.05 2.11 -5.55
CA LEU A 224 -30.89 1.57 -4.20
C LEU A 224 -31.51 2.51 -3.16
N SER A 225 -31.95 1.95 -2.05
CA SER A 225 -32.08 2.69 -0.79
C SER A 225 -30.70 3.01 -0.22
N GLU A 226 -30.60 4.04 0.62
CA GLU A 226 -29.34 4.37 1.32
C GLU A 226 -28.82 3.21 2.18
N ARG A 227 -29.72 2.42 2.77
CA ARG A 227 -29.35 1.21 3.53
C ARG A 227 -28.72 0.14 2.64
N GLN A 228 -29.25 -0.06 1.43
CA GLN A 228 -28.66 -0.99 0.46
C GLN A 228 -27.31 -0.49 -0.05
N LEU A 229 -27.19 0.82 -0.33
CA LEU A 229 -25.93 1.43 -0.71
C LEU A 229 -24.87 1.26 0.39
N LEU A 230 -25.21 1.54 1.64
CA LEU A 230 -24.31 1.35 2.79
C LEU A 230 -23.81 -0.10 2.88
N ARG A 231 -24.72 -1.07 2.77
CA ARG A 231 -24.37 -2.50 2.83
C ARG A 231 -23.44 -2.91 1.69
N ARG A 232 -23.75 -2.50 0.44
CA ARG A 232 -22.91 -2.78 -0.73
C ARG A 232 -21.54 -2.12 -0.61
N CYS A 233 -21.48 -0.85 -0.17
CA CYS A 233 -20.20 -0.16 0.06
C CYS A 233 -19.33 -0.90 1.07
N ARG A 234 -19.89 -1.38 2.19
CA ARG A 234 -19.15 -2.19 3.17
C ARG A 234 -18.62 -3.49 2.55
N GLN A 235 -19.43 -4.15 1.73
CA GLN A 235 -19.03 -5.39 1.05
C GLN A 235 -17.92 -5.17 0.01
N MET A 236 -17.97 -4.08 -0.76
CA MET A 236 -17.04 -3.80 -1.86
C MET A 236 -15.75 -3.11 -1.40
N PHE A 237 -15.86 -2.13 -0.50
CA PHE A 237 -14.77 -1.21 -0.14
C PHE A 237 -14.38 -1.29 1.35
N GLY A 238 -15.12 -2.04 2.16
CA GLY A 238 -14.84 -2.25 3.58
C GLY A 238 -15.51 -1.24 4.52
N TYR A 239 -16.04 -0.15 3.99
CA TYR A 239 -16.65 0.92 4.77
C TYR A 239 -17.81 1.59 4.01
N GLY A 240 -18.55 2.47 4.69
CA GLY A 240 -19.71 3.15 4.11
C GLY A 240 -19.34 4.24 3.08
N PRO A 241 -20.34 4.76 2.34
CA PRO A 241 -20.13 5.72 1.26
C PRO A 241 -19.49 7.04 1.74
N LYS A 242 -19.77 7.48 2.98
CA LYS A 242 -19.15 8.69 3.55
C LYS A 242 -17.64 8.53 3.76
N THR A 243 -17.20 7.40 4.31
CA THR A 243 -15.76 7.10 4.50
C THR A 243 -15.06 6.95 3.15
N LEU A 244 -15.70 6.29 2.18
CA LEU A 244 -15.19 6.21 0.81
C LEU A 244 -15.02 7.59 0.18
N ALA A 245 -16.02 8.48 0.33
CA ALA A 245 -15.95 9.85 -0.17
C ALA A 245 -14.75 10.61 0.43
N ARG A 246 -14.53 10.51 1.74
CA ARG A 246 -13.38 11.14 2.42
C ARG A 246 -12.04 10.64 1.86
N ILE A 247 -11.91 9.33 1.66
CA ILE A 247 -10.70 8.70 1.13
C ILE A 247 -10.45 9.11 -0.32
N LEU A 248 -11.46 9.03 -1.20
CA LEU A 248 -11.31 9.42 -2.60
C LEU A 248 -11.00 10.92 -2.74
N ARG A 249 -11.61 11.75 -1.89
CA ARG A 249 -11.32 13.18 -1.81
C ARG A 249 -9.88 13.47 -1.39
N LEU A 250 -9.35 12.74 -0.40
CA LEU A 250 -7.95 12.84 0.00
C LEU A 250 -7.02 12.49 -1.17
N GLN A 251 -7.28 11.39 -1.88
CA GLN A 251 -6.48 10.96 -3.02
C GLN A 251 -6.48 12.02 -4.15
N GLU A 252 -7.63 12.64 -4.43
CA GLU A 252 -7.74 13.75 -5.38
C GLU A 252 -6.92 14.97 -4.93
N ALA A 253 -7.08 15.38 -3.68
CA ALA A 253 -6.37 16.53 -3.14
C ALA A 253 -4.85 16.33 -3.17
N LEU A 254 -4.37 15.14 -2.83
CA LEU A 254 -2.94 14.81 -2.90
C LEU A 254 -2.40 14.83 -4.33
N ARG A 255 -3.16 14.28 -5.29
CA ARG A 255 -2.78 14.29 -6.70
C ARG A 255 -2.69 15.72 -7.24
N SER A 256 -3.70 16.55 -6.94
CA SER A 256 -3.75 17.96 -7.31
C SER A 256 -2.64 18.77 -6.64
N ALA A 257 -2.40 18.59 -5.33
CA ALA A 257 -1.34 19.30 -4.61
C ALA A 257 0.08 18.98 -5.12
N ARG A 258 0.33 17.74 -5.57
CA ARG A 258 1.64 17.34 -6.15
C ARG A 258 1.98 18.05 -7.45
N THR A 259 0.99 18.63 -8.14
CA THR A 259 1.22 19.48 -9.32
C THR A 259 1.73 20.89 -8.97
N GLY A 260 1.93 21.20 -7.68
CA GLY A 260 2.42 22.50 -7.21
C GLY A 260 1.32 23.56 -7.08
N ARG A 261 0.04 23.19 -7.23
CA ARG A 261 -1.09 24.12 -7.09
C ARG A 261 -1.22 24.65 -5.66
N ARG A 262 -1.70 25.90 -5.54
CA ARG A 262 -1.97 26.54 -4.24
C ARG A 262 -2.99 25.71 -3.44
N LEU A 263 -2.70 25.45 -2.17
CA LEU A 263 -3.51 24.57 -1.32
C LEU A 263 -4.96 25.03 -1.14
N ALA A 264 -5.23 26.34 -1.17
CA ALA A 264 -6.59 26.87 -1.15
C ALA A 264 -7.41 26.45 -2.38
N VAL A 265 -6.78 26.44 -3.57
CA VAL A 265 -7.41 25.98 -4.83
C VAL A 265 -7.62 24.47 -4.79
N VAL A 266 -6.62 23.72 -4.31
CA VAL A 266 -6.74 22.26 -4.10
C VAL A 266 -7.91 21.93 -3.17
N ALA A 267 -8.05 22.69 -2.07
CA ALA A 267 -9.14 22.51 -1.11
C ALA A 267 -10.51 22.71 -1.78
N ALA A 268 -10.69 23.84 -2.49
CA ALA A 268 -11.95 24.14 -3.18
C ALA A 268 -12.32 23.08 -4.23
N ASP A 269 -11.38 22.73 -5.12
CA ASP A 269 -11.61 21.77 -6.20
C ASP A 269 -11.91 20.35 -5.68
N ALA A 270 -11.27 19.95 -4.58
CA ALA A 270 -11.55 18.66 -3.96
C ALA A 270 -12.81 18.68 -3.08
N GLY A 271 -13.50 19.82 -2.93
CA GLY A 271 -14.73 19.91 -2.13
C GLY A 271 -14.50 19.99 -0.63
N TYR A 272 -13.39 20.60 -0.20
CA TYR A 272 -13.21 21.08 1.17
C TYR A 272 -13.68 22.52 1.28
N ALA A 273 -14.18 22.89 2.46
CA ALA A 273 -14.66 24.24 2.75
C ALA A 273 -13.55 25.30 2.65
N ASP A 274 -12.34 24.94 3.09
CA ASP A 274 -11.16 25.81 3.10
C ASP A 274 -9.88 24.97 3.28
N GLN A 275 -8.72 25.63 3.27
CA GLN A 275 -7.42 24.99 3.50
C GLN A 275 -7.29 24.39 4.91
N ALA A 276 -7.93 24.96 5.92
CA ALA A 276 -7.86 24.45 7.30
C ALA A 276 -8.68 23.15 7.46
N HIS A 277 -9.80 23.02 6.76
CA HIS A 277 -10.58 21.79 6.63
C HIS A 277 -9.76 20.71 5.90
N LEU A 278 -9.15 21.03 4.75
CA LEU A 278 -8.23 20.12 4.07
C LEU A 278 -7.11 19.64 5.01
N ALA A 279 -6.45 20.55 5.73
CA ALA A 279 -5.35 20.21 6.61
C ALA A 279 -5.78 19.33 7.81
N ARG A 280 -6.99 19.54 8.35
CA ARG A 280 -7.56 18.69 9.41
C ARG A 280 -7.88 17.30 8.91
N GLU A 281 -8.52 17.17 7.76
CA GLU A 281 -8.85 15.87 7.16
C GLU A 281 -7.60 15.09 6.75
N VAL A 282 -6.60 15.75 6.17
CA VAL A 282 -5.31 15.12 5.87
C VAL A 282 -4.65 14.58 7.13
N ARG A 283 -4.60 15.36 8.22
CA ARG A 283 -4.04 14.86 9.50
C ARG A 283 -4.85 13.70 10.06
N ALA A 284 -6.17 13.77 10.02
CA ALA A 284 -7.05 12.71 10.53
C ALA A 284 -6.87 11.39 9.77
N LEU A 285 -6.70 11.44 8.44
CA LEU A 285 -6.56 10.25 7.61
C LEU A 285 -5.12 9.77 7.45
N THR A 286 -4.12 10.63 7.64
CA THR A 286 -2.72 10.28 7.33
C THR A 286 -1.78 10.32 8.54
N GLY A 287 -2.20 10.95 9.64
CA GLY A 287 -1.39 11.18 10.83
C GLY A 287 -0.35 12.29 10.69
N VAL A 288 -0.21 12.92 9.51
CA VAL A 288 0.80 13.96 9.24
C VAL A 288 0.21 15.14 8.49
N ALA A 289 0.96 16.24 8.41
CA ALA A 289 0.57 17.39 7.61
C ALA A 289 0.66 17.09 6.10
N LEU A 290 -0.17 17.78 5.31
CA LEU A 290 -0.15 17.65 3.86
C LEU A 290 1.23 17.89 3.25
N THR A 291 1.95 18.90 3.73
CA THR A 291 3.31 19.22 3.26
C THR A 291 4.30 18.07 3.45
N SER A 292 4.15 17.27 4.51
CA SER A 292 4.97 16.07 4.75
C SER A 292 4.73 14.96 3.70
N LEU A 293 3.58 15.00 3.01
CA LEU A 293 3.20 14.05 1.96
C LEU A 293 3.57 14.53 0.55
N LEU A 294 4.01 15.78 0.40
CA LEU A 294 4.35 16.41 -0.89
C LEU A 294 5.85 16.37 -1.24
N GLY A 295 6.69 15.73 -0.41
CA GLY A 295 8.07 15.39 -0.77
C GLY A 295 8.14 14.51 -2.04
N PRO A 296 9.33 14.26 -2.62
CA PRO A 296 9.48 13.57 -3.90
C PRO A 296 8.55 12.37 -3.98
N ALA A 297 7.60 12.47 -4.91
CA ALA A 297 6.41 11.65 -4.96
C ALA A 297 6.78 10.17 -4.92
N ARG A 298 6.49 9.51 -3.78
CA ARG A 298 6.29 8.08 -3.79
C ARG A 298 4.86 7.84 -4.23
N PRO A 299 4.61 7.04 -5.28
CA PRO A 299 3.26 6.72 -5.71
C PRO A 299 2.45 6.21 -4.52
N SER A 300 1.14 6.35 -4.61
CA SER A 300 0.16 5.92 -3.62
C SER A 300 0.08 4.39 -3.46
N SER A 301 1.21 3.68 -3.45
CA SER A 301 1.37 2.34 -2.90
C SER A 301 2.83 1.97 -2.58
N PRO A 302 3.40 2.32 -1.43
CA PRO A 302 4.32 1.39 -0.80
C PRO A 302 3.49 0.27 -0.15
N ALA A 303 3.75 -0.97 -0.55
CA ALA A 303 3.32 -2.22 0.07
C ALA A 303 2.77 -2.13 1.51
N PRO A 304 1.51 -2.53 1.74
CA PRO A 304 0.88 -2.66 3.06
C PRO A 304 1.73 -3.30 4.17
N ALA A 305 1.55 -2.78 5.38
CA ALA A 305 2.18 -3.24 6.59
C ALA A 305 1.84 -4.70 6.91
N GLY A 306 2.75 -5.38 7.61
CA GLY A 306 2.66 -6.82 7.92
C GLY A 306 4.01 -7.49 8.15
N LEU A 307 5.12 -6.77 7.93
CA LEU A 307 6.47 -7.30 8.09
C LEU A 307 7.18 -6.52 9.21
N ALA A 308 6.96 -6.96 10.46
CA ALA A 308 7.43 -6.37 11.72
C ALA A 308 6.96 -4.91 12.01
N GLU A 309 6.48 -4.69 13.24
CA GLU A 309 6.33 -3.33 13.78
C GLU A 309 7.72 -2.67 13.88
N PRO A 310 7.88 -1.41 13.45
CA PRO A 310 9.13 -0.70 13.69
C PRO A 310 9.32 -0.51 15.21
N PRO A 311 10.49 -0.83 15.78
CA PRO A 311 10.73 -0.60 17.20
C PRO A 311 10.68 0.91 17.51
N GLY A 312 9.81 1.32 18.44
CA GLY A 312 9.94 2.58 19.18
C GLY A 312 9.32 3.85 18.58
N LEU A 313 8.31 3.79 17.70
CA LEU A 313 7.53 4.98 17.32
C LEU A 313 6.24 5.09 18.17
N PRO A 314 5.86 6.31 18.64
CA PRO A 314 4.60 6.49 19.34
C PRO A 314 3.43 6.16 18.41
N GLY A 315 2.53 5.29 18.88
CA GLY A 315 1.35 4.86 18.15
C GLY A 315 0.53 6.06 17.65
N LEU A 316 0.06 5.99 16.40
CA LEU A 316 -0.87 6.99 15.88
C LEU A 316 -2.12 7.00 16.79
N PRO A 317 -2.58 8.17 17.26
CA PRO A 317 -3.74 8.23 18.13
C PRO A 317 -4.96 7.67 17.39
N GLY A 318 -5.52 6.58 17.92
CA GLY A 318 -6.77 6.00 17.43
C GLY A 318 -7.89 7.02 17.56
N LEU A 319 -8.54 7.35 16.43
CA LEU A 319 -9.80 8.07 16.47
C LEU A 319 -10.88 7.13 17.05
N PRO A 320 -11.76 7.62 17.93
CA PRO A 320 -12.87 6.81 18.43
C PRO A 320 -13.79 6.44 17.27
N ASP A 321 -14.12 5.14 17.20
CA ASP A 321 -15.08 4.57 16.26
C ASP A 321 -16.45 5.22 16.53
N LYS A 322 -16.97 6.00 15.58
CA LYS A 322 -18.28 6.67 15.73
C LYS A 322 -19.47 5.75 15.44
N ASP A 323 -19.22 4.46 15.18
CA ASP A 323 -20.25 3.47 14.85
C ASP A 323 -20.35 2.36 15.94
N GLY A 324 -20.37 2.75 17.22
CA GLY A 324 -20.77 1.87 18.32
C GLY A 324 -22.30 1.73 18.42
N PRO A 325 -22.85 0.55 18.79
CA PRO A 325 -24.29 0.32 18.83
C PRO A 325 -24.96 1.21 19.89
N ALA A 326 -26.10 1.80 19.53
CA ALA A 326 -26.98 2.46 20.49
C ALA A 326 -27.33 1.48 21.62
N GLY A 327 -26.94 1.82 22.85
CA GLY A 327 -27.30 1.08 24.05
C GLY A 327 -28.83 1.03 24.24
N PRO A 328 -29.35 0.00 24.93
CA PRO A 328 -30.79 -0.19 25.07
C PRO A 328 -31.39 0.94 25.93
N LEU A 329 -32.46 1.54 25.40
CA LEU A 329 -33.34 2.42 26.18
C LEU A 329 -33.94 1.60 27.33
N GLY A 330 -33.68 2.06 28.55
CA GLY A 330 -34.33 1.55 29.74
C GLY A 330 -35.84 1.72 29.65
N GLN A 331 -36.58 0.67 30.00
CA GLN A 331 -37.96 0.78 30.42
C GLN A 331 -37.98 0.42 31.90
N GLY A 332 -38.26 1.42 32.72
CA GLY A 332 -38.76 1.23 34.08
C GLY A 332 -40.24 1.56 34.08
N ALA A 333 -41.04 0.57 34.47
CA ALA A 333 -42.26 0.66 35.28
C ALA A 333 -42.70 -0.78 35.57
#